data_AF-A0A6M0IBN8-F1
#
_entry.id   AF-A0A6M0IBN8-F1
#
_cell.length_a   1.000
_cell.length_b   1.000
_cell.length_c   1.000
_cell.angle_alpha   90.00
_cell.angle_beta   90.00
_cell.angle_gamma   90.00
#
_symmetry.space_group_name_H-M   'P 1'
#
loop_
_entity.id
_entity.type
_entity.pdbx_description
1 polymer ?
#
loop_
_entity_poly.entity_id
_entity_poly.type
_entity_poly.pdbx_seq_one_letter_code
_entity_poly.pdbx_strand_id
1 'polypeptide(L)'
;MSYEEISGLIKEIDNLVCGEGIYLSTWYLDEKEEFGQMLHSAYYSSWWSDNQLKHIYDYENYLENKLLTSTYEERKVTLAKHKELWLTLIQKSEMSNVYHTPNDKDLYNRLIPLARAEYVIPLNSYNFIPEKLLEAHKLDPSIELVRHEVMSFVIIWKKELIRRYHLINHLQDIYTTGGGTCNDWLEWTIDSKQIKQLISLIKRYFLNRTDTDLIVNILIGQEQGNIVWVKSTEALVHLFTLLVEKNYLITRDWGMVLTRRLMFYSKQGNLINNRNINATLYRIRNKEIVSREQKLITKTIERFDLIR
;
A
#
# COMPACT_ATOMS: atom_id res chain seq x y z
N MET A 1 -9.62 11.03 18.11
CA MET A 1 -10.85 11.42 17.39
C MET A 1 -12.01 10.58 17.88
N SER A 2 -13.16 11.20 18.16
CA SER A 2 -14.38 10.49 18.57
C SER A 2 -15.10 9.85 17.37
N TYR A 3 -16.07 8.97 17.63
CA TYR A 3 -16.87 8.36 16.57
C TYR A 3 -17.74 9.40 15.84
N GLU A 4 -18.32 10.36 16.56
CA GLU A 4 -19.15 11.42 16.00
C GLU A 4 -18.35 12.30 15.03
N GLU A 5 -17.12 12.64 15.39
CA GLU A 5 -16.20 13.37 14.52
C GLU A 5 -15.87 12.58 13.24
N ILE A 6 -15.62 11.28 13.37
CA ILE A 6 -15.36 10.38 12.24
C ILE A 6 -16.58 10.30 11.33
N SER A 7 -17.76 10.05 11.90
CA SER A 7 -19.01 9.94 11.14
C SER A 7 -19.34 11.23 10.41
N GLY A 8 -19.13 12.39 11.04
CA GLY A 8 -19.34 13.69 10.39
C GLY A 8 -18.43 13.88 9.18
N LEU A 9 -17.13 13.57 9.32
CA LEU A 9 -16.16 13.68 8.23
C LEU A 9 -16.45 12.69 7.09
N ILE A 10 -16.82 11.45 7.40
CA ILE A 10 -17.16 10.47 6.36
C ILE A 10 -18.41 10.88 5.59
N LYS A 11 -19.44 11.40 6.26
CA LYS A 11 -20.65 11.89 5.60
C LYS A 11 -20.34 13.11 4.73
N GLU A 12 -19.45 14.00 5.17
CA GLU A 12 -19.00 15.16 4.40
C GLU A 12 -18.23 14.77 3.13
N ILE A 13 -17.29 13.82 3.23
CA ILE A 13 -16.35 13.46 2.16
C ILE A 13 -16.98 12.50 1.15
N ASP A 14 -17.59 11.42 1.64
CA ASP A 14 -18.02 10.29 0.82
C ASP A 14 -19.54 10.07 0.82
N ASN A 15 -20.27 10.85 1.62
CA ASN A 15 -21.71 10.71 1.84
C ASN A 15 -22.13 9.30 2.34
N LEU A 16 -21.24 8.60 3.04
CA LEU A 16 -21.51 7.26 3.57
C LEU A 16 -22.15 7.34 4.97
N VAL A 17 -22.85 6.27 5.33
CA VAL A 17 -23.51 6.12 6.63
C VAL A 17 -22.95 4.90 7.37
N CYS A 18 -23.14 4.89 8.70
CA CYS A 18 -22.77 3.75 9.54
C CYS A 18 -23.51 2.48 9.10
N GLY A 19 -22.73 1.44 8.85
CA GLY A 19 -23.18 0.10 8.48
C GLY A 19 -23.36 -0.81 9.70
N GLU A 20 -23.59 -0.29 10.89
CA GLU A 20 -23.96 -1.14 12.03
C GLU A 20 -25.32 -1.80 11.78
N GLY A 21 -25.43 -3.10 12.11
CA GLY A 21 -26.67 -3.87 11.95
C GLY A 21 -26.82 -4.57 10.59
N ILE A 22 -25.82 -4.48 9.71
CA ILE A 22 -25.69 -5.30 8.50
C ILE A 22 -24.51 -6.27 8.65
N TYR A 23 -24.45 -7.27 7.79
CA TYR A 23 -23.44 -8.32 7.88
C TYR A 23 -22.93 -8.76 6.51
N LEU A 24 -21.68 -9.19 6.47
CA LEU A 24 -21.06 -9.79 5.29
C LEU A 24 -21.34 -11.29 5.28
N SER A 25 -22.04 -11.71 4.25
CA SER A 25 -22.32 -13.10 3.93
C SER A 25 -21.18 -13.68 3.09
N THR A 26 -20.44 -14.68 3.58
CA THR A 26 -19.28 -15.21 2.86
C THR A 26 -19.58 -16.45 2.00
N TRP A 27 -20.67 -17.16 2.25
CA TRP A 27 -21.10 -18.44 1.63
C TRP A 27 -21.30 -18.53 0.10
N TYR A 28 -21.09 -17.46 -0.66
CA TYR A 28 -21.28 -17.45 -2.13
C TYR A 28 -19.97 -17.49 -2.93
N LEU A 29 -18.87 -17.83 -2.28
CA LEU A 29 -17.54 -17.86 -2.89
C LEU A 29 -17.20 -19.29 -3.31
N ASP A 30 -17.94 -19.85 -4.27
CA ASP A 30 -17.71 -21.23 -4.71
C ASP A 30 -16.61 -21.31 -5.78
N GLU A 31 -16.48 -20.29 -6.65
CA GLU A 31 -15.41 -20.25 -7.66
C GLU A 31 -14.56 -18.96 -7.64
N LYS A 32 -13.28 -19.11 -8.00
CA LYS A 32 -12.31 -18.00 -8.03
C LYS A 32 -12.63 -16.98 -9.11
N GLU A 33 -13.20 -17.45 -10.23
CA GLU A 33 -13.64 -16.59 -11.33
C GLU A 33 -14.87 -15.77 -10.92
N GLU A 34 -15.80 -16.36 -10.15
CA GLU A 34 -16.96 -15.64 -9.59
C GLU A 34 -16.54 -14.55 -8.61
N PHE A 35 -15.53 -14.79 -7.76
CA PHE A 35 -15.00 -13.74 -6.89
C PHE A 35 -14.41 -12.56 -7.67
N GLY A 36 -13.65 -12.87 -8.74
CA GLY A 36 -13.11 -11.84 -9.63
C GLY A 36 -14.20 -11.07 -10.37
N GLN A 37 -15.23 -11.77 -10.86
CA GLN A 37 -16.38 -11.17 -11.53
C GLN A 37 -17.25 -10.36 -10.59
N MET A 38 -17.42 -10.77 -9.34
CA MET A 38 -18.15 -10.04 -8.29
C MET A 38 -17.45 -8.73 -7.94
N LEU A 39 -16.13 -8.76 -7.75
CA LEU A 39 -15.34 -7.55 -7.53
C LEU A 39 -15.37 -6.62 -8.75
N HIS A 40 -15.32 -7.18 -9.96
CA HIS A 40 -15.44 -6.44 -11.20
C HIS A 40 -16.85 -5.85 -11.38
N SER A 41 -17.90 -6.62 -11.15
CA SER A 41 -19.30 -6.18 -11.31
C SER A 41 -19.66 -5.10 -10.29
N ALA A 42 -19.14 -5.17 -9.07
CA ALA A 42 -19.32 -4.10 -8.09
C ALA A 42 -18.64 -2.80 -8.52
N TYR A 43 -17.50 -2.88 -9.21
CA TYR A 43 -16.84 -1.72 -9.79
C TYR A 43 -17.69 -1.03 -10.88
N TYR A 44 -18.61 -1.76 -11.52
CA TYR A 44 -19.40 -1.31 -12.68
C TYR A 44 -20.93 -1.40 -12.49
N SER A 45 -21.45 -1.74 -11.29
CA SER A 45 -22.88 -2.00 -11.03
C SER A 45 -23.73 -0.73 -11.11
N SER A 46 -25.00 -0.85 -11.53
CA SER A 46 -25.95 0.25 -11.67
C SER A 46 -26.38 0.90 -10.35
N TRP A 47 -26.12 0.28 -9.19
CA TRP A 47 -26.25 0.94 -7.89
C TRP A 47 -25.18 2.04 -7.68
N TRP A 48 -24.14 1.99 -8.51
CA TRP A 48 -22.95 2.82 -8.47
C TRP A 48 -22.93 3.85 -9.61
N SER A 49 -23.87 3.75 -10.57
CA SER A 49 -23.83 4.50 -11.83
C SER A 49 -24.29 5.96 -11.72
N ASP A 50 -25.01 6.33 -10.66
CA ASP A 50 -25.43 7.72 -10.45
C ASP A 50 -24.68 8.32 -9.26
N ASN A 51 -23.54 8.96 -9.57
CA ASN A 51 -22.79 9.91 -8.74
C ASN A 51 -21.96 9.41 -7.54
N GLN A 52 -22.12 8.19 -7.00
CA GLN A 52 -21.49 7.85 -5.71
C GLN A 52 -20.00 7.44 -5.77
N LEU A 53 -19.53 6.75 -6.83
CA LEU A 53 -18.09 6.49 -6.99
C LEU A 53 -17.29 7.74 -7.36
N LYS A 54 -17.89 8.68 -8.08
CA LYS A 54 -17.24 9.94 -8.44
C LYS A 54 -16.73 10.66 -7.18
N HIS A 55 -17.49 10.57 -6.08
CA HIS A 55 -17.12 11.13 -4.78
C HIS A 55 -16.04 10.33 -4.02
N ILE A 56 -16.05 9.00 -4.09
CA ILE A 56 -14.97 8.18 -3.51
C ILE A 56 -13.62 8.47 -4.20
N TYR A 57 -13.63 8.75 -5.51
CA TYR A 57 -12.44 9.16 -6.26
C TYR A 57 -12.11 10.65 -6.14
N ASP A 58 -13.06 11.50 -5.74
CA ASP A 58 -12.82 12.93 -5.51
C ASP A 58 -12.17 13.24 -4.15
N TYR A 59 -11.79 12.24 -3.35
CA TYR A 59 -11.06 12.49 -2.10
C TYR A 59 -9.76 13.27 -2.33
N GLU A 60 -9.05 12.97 -3.42
CA GLU A 60 -7.82 13.70 -3.79
C GLU A 60 -8.14 15.17 -4.08
N ASN A 61 -9.19 15.42 -4.86
CA ASN A 61 -9.66 16.77 -5.18
C ASN A 61 -10.16 17.52 -3.94
N TYR A 62 -10.93 16.86 -3.06
CA TYR A 62 -11.37 17.41 -1.78
C TYR A 62 -10.17 17.82 -0.94
N LEU A 63 -9.20 16.91 -0.79
CA LEU A 63 -8.02 17.15 0.02
C LEU A 63 -7.14 18.23 -0.59
N GLU A 64 -6.92 18.23 -1.90
CA GLU A 64 -6.15 19.24 -2.63
C GLU A 64 -6.76 20.62 -2.45
N ASN A 65 -8.07 20.78 -2.68
CA ASN A 65 -8.77 22.06 -2.48
C ASN A 65 -8.66 22.56 -1.03
N LYS A 66 -8.79 21.65 -0.06
CA LYS A 66 -8.66 21.96 1.37
C LYS A 66 -7.24 22.40 1.73
N LEU A 67 -6.23 21.76 1.15
CA LEU A 67 -4.81 22.08 1.41
C LEU A 67 -4.38 23.35 0.69
N LEU A 68 -4.79 23.58 -0.56
CA LEU A 68 -4.43 24.76 -1.36
C LEU A 68 -4.83 26.07 -0.68
N THR A 69 -6.03 26.09 -0.10
CA THR A 69 -6.61 27.26 0.58
C THR A 69 -6.10 27.46 2.02
N SER A 70 -5.42 26.47 2.59
CA SER A 70 -4.92 26.49 3.97
C SER A 70 -3.50 27.06 4.09
N THR A 71 -3.19 27.66 5.24
CA THR A 71 -1.82 28.01 5.64
C THR A 71 -0.97 26.76 5.90
N TYR A 72 0.36 26.93 5.99
CA TYR A 72 1.28 25.81 6.20
C TYR A 72 1.01 25.01 7.49
N GLU A 73 0.71 25.67 8.60
CA GLU A 73 0.40 24.99 9.87
C GLU A 73 -0.98 24.32 9.82
N GLU A 74 -1.98 24.94 9.18
CA GLU A 74 -3.30 24.33 8.96
C GLU A 74 -3.22 23.08 8.08
N ARG A 75 -2.34 23.06 7.07
CA ARG A 75 -2.07 21.86 6.25
C ARG A 75 -1.56 20.72 7.10
N LYS A 76 -0.59 20.95 7.99
CA LYS A 76 -0.06 19.91 8.90
C LYS A 76 -1.15 19.34 9.80
N VAL A 77 -1.96 20.20 10.41
CA VAL A 77 -3.06 19.80 11.29
C VAL A 77 -4.10 19.00 10.50
N THR A 78 -4.48 19.47 9.31
CA THR A 78 -5.43 18.79 8.42
C THR A 78 -4.93 17.39 8.06
N LEU A 79 -3.68 17.27 7.61
CA LEU A 79 -3.10 15.99 7.25
C LEU A 79 -2.98 15.03 8.46
N ALA A 80 -2.61 15.54 9.64
CA ALA A 80 -2.59 14.74 10.87
C ALA A 80 -3.98 14.22 11.24
N LYS A 81 -5.01 15.07 11.13
CA LYS A 81 -6.40 14.67 11.37
C LYS A 81 -6.86 13.59 10.39
N HIS A 82 -6.64 13.77 9.09
CA HIS A 82 -7.00 12.77 8.09
C HIS A 82 -6.21 11.46 8.26
N LYS A 83 -4.94 11.52 8.67
CA LYS A 83 -4.15 10.32 8.98
C LYS A 83 -4.76 9.52 10.13
N GLU A 84 -5.13 10.20 11.22
CA GLU A 84 -5.78 9.57 12.36
C GLU A 84 -7.15 8.97 11.96
N LEU A 85 -7.92 9.67 11.13
CA LEU A 85 -9.21 9.21 10.61
C LEU A 85 -9.05 7.88 9.86
N TRP A 86 -8.19 7.84 8.84
CA TRP A 86 -8.02 6.65 8.01
C TRP A 86 -7.40 5.50 8.77
N LEU A 87 -6.41 5.77 9.64
CA LEU A 87 -5.82 4.75 10.49
C LEU A 87 -6.86 4.14 11.45
N THR A 88 -7.70 4.98 12.06
CA THR A 88 -8.76 4.52 12.96
C THR A 88 -9.75 3.62 12.24
N LEU A 89 -10.20 4.02 11.05
CA LEU A 89 -11.11 3.22 10.24
C LEU A 89 -10.48 1.89 9.79
N ILE A 90 -9.21 1.90 9.38
CA ILE A 90 -8.48 0.67 9.02
C ILE A 90 -8.37 -0.28 10.22
N GLN A 91 -8.11 0.24 11.42
CA GLN A 91 -7.91 -0.58 12.62
C GLN A 91 -9.21 -1.10 13.20
N LYS A 92 -10.26 -0.28 13.21
CA LYS A 92 -11.52 -0.60 13.88
C LYS A 92 -12.56 -1.25 12.97
N SER A 93 -12.46 -1.16 11.65
CA SER A 93 -13.39 -1.85 10.75
C SER A 93 -13.31 -3.37 10.90
N GLU A 94 -14.43 -4.07 10.78
CA GLU A 94 -14.51 -5.54 10.91
C GLU A 94 -13.68 -6.31 9.87
N MET A 95 -13.45 -5.74 8.69
CA MET A 95 -12.47 -6.23 7.71
C MET A 95 -11.04 -5.84 8.12
N SER A 96 -10.61 -6.28 9.30
CA SER A 96 -9.26 -6.08 9.82
C SER A 96 -8.22 -6.89 9.04
N ASN A 97 -6.93 -6.76 9.38
CA ASN A 97 -5.83 -7.54 8.77
C ASN A 97 -6.03 -9.07 8.84
N VAL A 98 -6.94 -9.54 9.70
CA VAL A 98 -7.35 -10.94 9.78
C VAL A 98 -8.03 -11.38 8.48
N TYR A 99 -8.91 -10.55 7.93
CA TYR A 99 -9.74 -10.89 6.78
C TYR A 99 -9.30 -10.22 5.48
N HIS A 100 -8.64 -9.06 5.56
CA HIS A 100 -8.27 -8.27 4.39
C HIS A 100 -6.77 -8.30 4.08
N THR A 101 -6.43 -8.35 2.80
CA THR A 101 -5.09 -8.19 2.23
C THR A 101 -5.20 -7.44 0.91
N PRO A 102 -4.22 -6.58 0.55
CA PRO A 102 -4.25 -5.85 -0.72
C PRO A 102 -4.14 -6.75 -1.96
N ASN A 103 -3.72 -8.02 -1.80
CA ASN A 103 -3.66 -8.98 -2.89
C ASN A 103 -4.98 -9.76 -3.02
N ASP A 104 -5.69 -9.62 -4.15
CA ASP A 104 -7.00 -10.24 -4.37
C ASP A 104 -6.99 -11.77 -4.35
N LYS A 105 -5.90 -12.38 -4.80
CA LYS A 105 -5.73 -13.85 -4.74
C LYS A 105 -5.62 -14.31 -3.29
N ASP A 106 -4.88 -13.59 -2.46
CA ASP A 106 -4.75 -13.93 -1.04
C ASP A 106 -6.01 -13.59 -0.26
N LEU A 107 -6.72 -12.53 -0.64
CA LEU A 107 -8.02 -12.15 -0.07
C LEU A 107 -9.04 -13.26 -0.32
N TYR A 108 -9.15 -13.73 -1.56
CA TYR A 108 -9.96 -14.88 -1.93
C TYR A 108 -9.64 -16.11 -1.07
N ASN A 109 -8.35 -16.46 -0.96
CA ASN A 109 -7.90 -17.62 -0.18
C ASN A 109 -8.22 -17.51 1.32
N ARG A 110 -8.39 -16.29 1.86
CA ARG A 110 -8.78 -16.04 3.26
C ARG A 110 -10.29 -16.07 3.45
N LEU A 111 -11.05 -15.65 2.45
CA LEU A 111 -12.51 -15.59 2.52
C LEU A 111 -13.17 -16.94 2.19
N ILE A 112 -12.60 -17.75 1.30
CA ILE A 112 -13.20 -19.04 0.91
C ILE A 112 -13.36 -20.07 2.05
N PRO A 113 -12.45 -20.18 3.05
CA PRO A 113 -12.69 -21.09 4.17
C PRO A 113 -13.84 -20.61 5.06
N LEU A 114 -14.05 -19.28 5.16
CA LEU A 114 -15.17 -18.68 5.89
C LEU A 114 -16.49 -18.93 5.15
N ALA A 115 -16.45 -18.82 3.81
CA ALA A 115 -17.57 -19.12 2.94
C ALA A 115 -18.10 -20.54 3.16
N ARG A 116 -17.19 -21.52 3.14
CA ARG A 116 -17.51 -22.94 3.37
C ARG A 116 -18.01 -23.24 4.77
N ALA A 117 -17.68 -22.39 5.73
CA ALA A 117 -18.15 -22.49 7.11
C ALA A 117 -19.46 -21.70 7.34
N GLU A 118 -20.05 -21.14 6.29
CA GLU A 118 -21.23 -20.26 6.34
C GLU A 118 -21.05 -19.12 7.35
N TYR A 119 -19.81 -18.64 7.48
CA TYR A 119 -19.48 -17.65 8.49
C TYR A 119 -19.99 -16.27 8.07
N VAL A 120 -20.57 -15.55 9.03
CA VAL A 120 -21.10 -14.21 8.85
C VAL A 120 -20.24 -13.22 9.63
N ILE A 121 -19.81 -12.14 8.96
CA ILE A 121 -19.03 -11.06 9.59
C ILE A 121 -20.00 -9.90 9.86
N PRO A 122 -20.48 -9.68 11.11
CA PRO A 122 -21.27 -8.50 11.41
C PRO A 122 -20.42 -7.25 11.24
N LEU A 123 -21.00 -6.17 10.71
CA LEU A 123 -20.32 -4.88 10.61
C LEU A 123 -20.53 -4.07 11.88
N ASN A 124 -19.50 -3.33 12.30
CA ASN A 124 -19.53 -2.47 13.48
C ASN A 124 -19.72 -1.00 13.10
N SER A 125 -19.77 -0.13 14.12
CA SER A 125 -19.98 1.30 13.92
C SER A 125 -18.92 2.02 13.09
N TYR A 126 -17.74 1.43 12.90
CA TYR A 126 -16.66 1.99 12.07
C TYR A 126 -16.65 1.45 10.64
N ASN A 127 -17.62 0.62 10.28
CA ASN A 127 -17.87 0.22 8.91
C ASN A 127 -18.88 1.19 8.29
N PHE A 128 -18.50 1.81 7.18
CA PHE A 128 -19.35 2.76 6.47
C PHE A 128 -19.77 2.16 5.13
N ILE A 129 -21.02 2.39 4.72
CA ILE A 129 -21.57 1.92 3.44
C ILE A 129 -22.48 2.98 2.81
N PRO A 130 -22.85 2.83 1.53
CA PRO A 130 -23.82 3.72 0.90
C PRO A 130 -25.20 3.58 1.55
N GLU A 131 -25.88 4.70 1.73
CA GLU A 131 -27.20 4.74 2.38
C GLU A 131 -28.24 3.89 1.64
N LYS A 132 -28.25 3.94 0.30
CA LYS A 132 -29.11 3.09 -0.54
C LYS A 132 -28.86 1.59 -0.33
N LEU A 133 -27.59 1.21 -0.14
CA LEU A 133 -27.21 -0.19 0.08
C LEU A 133 -27.66 -0.64 1.49
N LEU A 134 -27.60 0.25 2.48
CA LEU A 134 -28.12 0.01 3.82
C LEU A 134 -29.64 -0.20 3.78
N GLU A 135 -30.36 0.66 3.06
CA GLU A 135 -31.81 0.56 2.88
C GLU A 135 -32.19 -0.75 2.20
N ALA A 136 -31.51 -1.12 1.11
CA ALA A 136 -31.76 -2.37 0.39
C ALA A 136 -31.53 -3.61 1.26
N HIS A 137 -30.43 -3.63 2.01
CA HIS A 137 -30.15 -4.73 2.93
C HIS A 137 -31.17 -4.80 4.08
N LYS A 138 -31.69 -3.67 4.55
CA LYS A 138 -32.75 -3.66 5.58
C LYS A 138 -34.10 -4.12 5.05
N LEU A 139 -34.40 -3.83 3.79
CA LEU A 139 -35.65 -4.25 3.13
C LEU A 139 -35.70 -5.75 2.91
N ASP A 140 -34.64 -6.32 2.33
CA ASP A 140 -34.54 -7.76 2.15
C ASP A 140 -33.07 -8.22 2.13
N PRO A 141 -32.54 -8.66 3.29
CA PRO A 141 -31.18 -9.15 3.38
C PRO A 141 -31.00 -10.52 2.72
N SER A 142 -32.05 -11.17 2.19
CA SER A 142 -31.96 -12.47 1.53
C SER A 142 -31.65 -12.40 0.04
N ILE A 143 -31.77 -11.20 -0.56
CA ILE A 143 -31.46 -10.98 -1.97
C ILE A 143 -29.96 -11.17 -2.20
N GLU A 144 -29.62 -12.16 -3.03
CA GLU A 144 -28.26 -12.52 -3.40
C GLU A 144 -27.45 -11.32 -3.90
N LEU A 145 -28.05 -10.53 -4.80
CA LEU A 145 -27.43 -9.32 -5.35
C LEU A 145 -27.01 -8.33 -4.24
N VAL A 146 -27.89 -8.08 -3.27
CA VAL A 146 -27.60 -7.14 -2.17
C VAL A 146 -26.44 -7.66 -1.33
N ARG A 147 -26.38 -8.97 -1.05
CA ARG A 147 -25.27 -9.58 -0.29
C ARG A 147 -23.93 -9.44 -1.01
N HIS A 148 -23.90 -9.73 -2.32
CA HIS A 148 -22.70 -9.56 -3.15
C HIS A 148 -22.22 -8.11 -3.18
N GLU A 149 -23.15 -7.16 -3.26
CA GLU A 149 -22.83 -5.74 -3.28
C GLU A 149 -22.28 -5.24 -1.93
N VAL A 150 -22.84 -5.68 -0.79
CA VAL A 150 -22.29 -5.34 0.53
C VAL A 150 -20.86 -5.87 0.68
N MET A 151 -20.63 -7.15 0.36
CA MET A 151 -19.28 -7.74 0.47
C MET A 151 -18.28 -7.02 -0.43
N SER A 152 -18.66 -6.79 -1.69
CA SER A 152 -17.80 -6.11 -2.65
C SER A 152 -17.50 -4.68 -2.25
N PHE A 153 -18.52 -3.93 -1.81
CA PHE A 153 -18.34 -2.57 -1.33
C PHE A 153 -17.36 -2.51 -0.17
N VAL A 154 -17.52 -3.37 0.85
CA VAL A 154 -16.65 -3.30 2.03
C VAL A 154 -15.20 -3.69 1.68
N ILE A 155 -14.99 -4.62 0.75
CA ILE A 155 -13.65 -4.94 0.22
C ILE A 155 -13.04 -3.71 -0.49
N ILE A 156 -13.79 -3.11 -1.42
CA ILE A 156 -13.33 -1.94 -2.20
C ILE A 156 -13.05 -0.77 -1.26
N TRP A 157 -13.96 -0.49 -0.32
CA TRP A 157 -13.81 0.56 0.68
C TRP A 157 -12.57 0.35 1.54
N LYS A 158 -12.26 -0.90 1.92
CA LYS A 158 -11.05 -1.19 2.68
C LYS A 158 -9.77 -0.90 1.89
N LYS A 159 -9.73 -1.27 0.61
CA LYS A 159 -8.61 -0.92 -0.29
C LYS A 159 -8.46 0.60 -0.41
N GLU A 160 -9.57 1.31 -0.54
CA GLU A 160 -9.58 2.76 -0.65
C GLU A 160 -9.07 3.44 0.63
N LEU A 161 -9.50 3.00 1.83
CA LEU A 161 -8.98 3.50 3.09
C LEU A 161 -7.46 3.37 3.19
N ILE A 162 -6.91 2.23 2.76
CA ILE A 162 -5.46 1.99 2.71
C ILE A 162 -4.79 2.95 1.73
N ARG A 163 -5.34 3.11 0.52
CA ARG A 163 -4.83 4.04 -0.50
C ARG A 163 -4.79 5.48 0.02
N ARG A 164 -5.87 5.95 0.64
CA ARG A 164 -5.99 7.29 1.23
C ARG A 164 -5.02 7.51 2.39
N TYR A 165 -4.83 6.50 3.23
CA TYR A 165 -3.82 6.54 4.29
C TYR A 165 -2.40 6.69 3.71
N HIS A 166 -2.07 5.98 2.63
CA HIS A 166 -0.78 6.13 1.95
C HIS A 166 -0.60 7.52 1.34
N LEU A 167 -1.63 8.04 0.64
CA LEU A 167 -1.62 9.39 0.11
C LEU A 167 -1.37 10.44 1.21
N ILE A 168 -2.06 10.33 2.34
CA ILE A 168 -1.87 11.27 3.45
C ILE A 168 -0.46 11.19 4.03
N ASN A 169 0.09 9.99 4.22
CA ASN A 169 1.48 9.86 4.67
C ASN A 169 2.45 10.50 3.67
N HIS A 170 2.22 10.30 2.37
CA HIS A 170 3.03 10.93 1.33
C HIS A 170 2.97 12.46 1.37
N LEU A 171 1.77 13.02 1.50
CA LEU A 171 1.59 14.47 1.62
C LEU A 171 2.21 15.01 2.91
N GLN A 172 2.04 14.33 4.05
CA GLN A 172 2.70 14.72 5.30
C GLN A 172 4.21 14.79 5.15
N ASP A 173 4.80 13.78 4.52
CA ASP A 173 6.21 13.73 4.20
C ASP A 173 6.66 14.95 3.38
N ILE A 174 5.94 15.28 2.30
CA ILE A 174 6.23 16.47 1.47
C ILE A 174 6.24 17.75 2.32
N TYR A 175 5.22 17.95 3.15
CA TYR A 175 5.06 19.17 3.93
C TYR A 175 5.94 19.21 5.20
N THR A 176 6.44 18.08 5.69
CA THR A 176 7.33 18.03 6.88
C THR A 176 8.81 18.07 6.53
N THR A 177 9.23 17.46 5.43
CA THR A 177 10.65 17.39 5.06
C THR A 177 11.09 18.42 4.01
N GLY A 178 10.17 19.24 3.49
CA GLY A 178 10.53 20.43 2.70
C GLY A 178 11.08 20.15 1.29
N GLY A 179 10.77 19.02 0.66
CA GLY A 179 11.13 18.80 -0.75
C GLY A 179 11.22 17.33 -1.14
N GLY A 180 10.61 17.00 -2.28
CA GLY A 180 10.64 15.70 -2.93
C GLY A 180 9.25 15.35 -3.48
N THR A 181 8.96 15.79 -4.70
CA THR A 181 7.75 15.38 -5.44
C THR A 181 7.82 13.88 -5.76
N CYS A 182 6.69 13.28 -6.15
CA CYS A 182 6.57 11.85 -6.52
C CYS A 182 7.45 11.41 -7.72
N ASN A 183 8.32 12.29 -8.22
CA ASN A 183 9.23 12.07 -9.35
C ASN A 183 10.69 11.81 -8.95
N ASP A 184 10.99 11.53 -7.68
CA ASP A 184 12.30 11.01 -7.27
C ASP A 184 12.42 9.54 -7.68
N TRP A 185 12.44 9.27 -8.99
CA TRP A 185 12.75 7.96 -9.53
C TRP A 185 14.23 7.66 -9.27
N LEU A 186 14.60 6.39 -9.19
CA LEU A 186 16.02 6.03 -9.26
C LEU A 186 16.51 6.36 -10.66
N GLU A 187 17.11 7.53 -10.83
CA GLU A 187 17.76 7.88 -12.09
C GLU A 187 19.15 7.24 -12.12
N TRP A 188 19.30 6.27 -13.02
CA TRP A 188 20.51 5.50 -13.23
C TRP A 188 21.44 6.22 -14.21
N THR A 189 22.72 6.33 -13.88
CA THR A 189 23.73 6.93 -14.78
C THR A 189 24.55 5.88 -15.57
N ILE A 190 24.14 4.62 -15.48
CA ILE A 190 24.78 3.45 -16.09
C ILE A 190 24.01 2.99 -17.34
N ASP A 191 24.69 2.31 -18.26
CA ASP A 191 24.08 1.87 -19.53
C ASP A 191 23.10 0.69 -19.38
N SER A 192 22.32 0.42 -20.43
CA SER A 192 21.30 -0.64 -20.42
C SER A 192 21.86 -2.06 -20.17
N LYS A 193 23.11 -2.33 -20.54
CA LYS A 193 23.78 -3.62 -20.32
C LYS A 193 24.21 -3.76 -18.87
N GLN A 194 24.74 -2.71 -18.27
CA GLN A 194 25.10 -2.62 -16.86
C GLN A 194 23.85 -2.72 -15.96
N ILE A 195 22.74 -2.08 -16.36
CA ILE A 195 21.44 -2.20 -15.68
C ILE A 195 20.98 -3.66 -15.62
N LYS A 196 21.06 -4.42 -16.72
CA LYS A 196 20.71 -5.85 -16.73
C LYS A 196 21.57 -6.70 -15.80
N GLN A 197 22.87 -6.40 -15.70
CA GLN A 197 23.78 -7.08 -14.78
C GLN A 197 23.45 -6.76 -13.32
N LEU A 198 23.13 -5.50 -13.04
CA LEU A 198 22.70 -5.06 -11.71
C LEU A 198 21.39 -5.73 -11.28
N ILE A 199 20.42 -5.83 -12.18
CA ILE A 199 19.17 -6.56 -11.94
C ILE A 199 19.43 -8.04 -11.58
N SER A 200 20.30 -8.71 -12.34
CA SER A 200 20.67 -10.10 -12.04
C SER A 200 21.31 -10.25 -10.66
N LEU A 201 22.14 -9.27 -10.25
CA LEU A 201 22.74 -9.22 -8.92
C LEU A 201 21.68 -9.02 -7.83
N ILE A 202 20.77 -8.07 -8.03
CA ILE A 202 19.67 -7.74 -7.12
C ILE A 202 18.74 -8.94 -6.88
N LYS A 203 18.37 -9.70 -7.92
CA LYS A 203 17.49 -10.88 -7.79
C LYS A 203 18.02 -11.92 -6.78
N ARG A 204 19.33 -11.99 -6.54
CA ARG A 204 19.95 -12.93 -5.58
C ARG A 204 19.68 -12.59 -4.11
N TYR A 205 19.26 -11.36 -3.83
CA TYR A 205 19.02 -10.86 -2.48
C TYR A 205 17.55 -10.85 -2.10
N PHE A 206 16.66 -11.35 -2.97
CA PHE A 206 15.26 -11.59 -2.66
C PHE A 206 15.00 -13.06 -2.31
N LEU A 207 13.89 -13.31 -1.61
CA LEU A 207 13.43 -14.69 -1.36
C LEU A 207 12.86 -15.29 -2.66
N ASN A 208 12.95 -16.61 -2.82
CA ASN A 208 12.46 -17.33 -4.01
C ASN A 208 10.96 -17.13 -4.32
N ARG A 209 10.16 -16.71 -3.33
CA ARG A 209 8.72 -16.44 -3.49
C ARG A 209 8.39 -14.96 -3.73
N THR A 210 9.40 -14.08 -3.66
CA THR A 210 9.22 -12.66 -3.96
C THR A 210 9.06 -12.50 -5.46
N ASP A 211 8.06 -11.73 -5.90
CA ASP A 211 7.92 -11.39 -7.33
C ASP A 211 9.08 -10.48 -7.75
N THR A 212 10.14 -11.10 -8.24
CA THR A 212 11.36 -10.38 -8.62
C THR A 212 11.18 -9.55 -9.87
N ASP A 213 10.19 -9.86 -10.71
CA ASP A 213 9.94 -9.11 -11.94
C ASP A 213 9.22 -7.80 -11.62
N LEU A 214 8.28 -7.82 -10.66
CA LEU A 214 7.69 -6.62 -10.08
C LEU A 214 8.74 -5.68 -9.49
N ILE A 215 9.71 -6.21 -8.73
CA ILE A 215 10.78 -5.38 -8.15
C ILE A 215 11.65 -4.76 -9.25
N VAL A 216 11.96 -5.53 -10.28
CA VAL A 216 12.73 -5.04 -11.42
C VAL A 216 11.96 -3.94 -12.16
N ASN A 217 10.66 -4.12 -12.37
CA ASN A 217 9.79 -3.13 -13.00
C ASN A 217 9.70 -1.85 -12.15
N ILE A 218 9.68 -1.95 -10.83
CA ILE A 218 9.68 -0.79 -9.92
C ILE A 218 11.02 -0.07 -9.92
N LEU A 219 12.14 -0.80 -10.00
CA LEU A 219 13.48 -0.21 -10.09
C LEU A 219 13.76 0.47 -11.44
N ILE A 220 13.02 0.09 -12.49
CA ILE A 220 13.11 0.67 -13.84
C ILE A 220 11.99 1.70 -14.10
N GLY A 221 10.84 1.60 -13.43
CA GLY A 221 9.59 2.26 -13.80
C GLY A 221 8.89 3.03 -12.67
N GLN A 222 7.62 3.39 -12.90
CA GLN A 222 6.83 4.30 -12.05
C GLN A 222 5.83 3.62 -11.10
N GLU A 223 5.83 2.29 -10.97
CA GLU A 223 4.81 1.61 -10.18
C GLU A 223 4.89 1.92 -8.67
N GLN A 224 3.73 2.09 -8.03
CA GLN A 224 3.60 2.39 -6.60
C GLN A 224 3.21 1.14 -5.80
N GLY A 225 3.80 1.02 -4.60
CA GLY A 225 3.22 0.31 -3.46
C GLY A 225 3.34 -1.22 -3.50
N ASN A 226 4.49 -1.77 -3.10
CA ASN A 226 4.63 -3.23 -2.95
C ASN A 226 5.46 -3.67 -1.73
N ILE A 227 5.13 -4.82 -1.14
CA ILE A 227 5.88 -5.46 -0.04
C ILE A 227 6.94 -6.40 -0.64
N VAL A 228 8.20 -6.25 -0.20
CA VAL A 228 9.33 -6.99 -0.77
C VAL A 228 10.10 -7.72 0.32
N TRP A 229 10.18 -9.04 0.22
CA TRP A 229 10.93 -9.86 1.16
C TRP A 229 12.38 -10.05 0.73
N VAL A 230 13.31 -9.70 1.62
CA VAL A 230 14.76 -9.76 1.38
C VAL A 230 15.42 -10.88 2.16
N LYS A 231 16.36 -11.53 1.49
CA LYS A 231 17.18 -12.61 2.04
C LYS A 231 18.32 -12.07 2.92
N SER A 232 18.94 -10.96 2.53
CA SER A 232 20.10 -10.35 3.20
C SER A 232 19.97 -8.83 3.19
N THR A 233 19.58 -8.26 4.33
CA THR A 233 19.42 -6.80 4.50
C THR A 233 20.76 -6.10 4.35
N GLU A 234 21.82 -6.66 4.94
CA GLU A 234 23.17 -6.12 4.91
C GLU A 234 23.74 -6.05 3.50
N ALA A 235 23.55 -7.09 2.68
CA ALA A 235 24.00 -7.10 1.29
C ALA A 235 23.24 -6.08 0.44
N LEU A 236 21.92 -5.96 0.64
CA LEU A 236 21.10 -4.99 -0.08
C LEU A 236 21.51 -3.55 0.28
N VAL A 237 21.66 -3.25 1.57
CA VAL A 237 22.11 -1.93 2.06
C VAL A 237 23.50 -1.60 1.50
N HIS A 238 24.43 -2.57 1.53
CA HIS A 238 25.78 -2.39 0.98
C HIS A 238 25.75 -2.07 -0.52
N LEU A 239 24.94 -2.79 -1.31
CA LEU A 239 24.79 -2.56 -2.74
C LEU A 239 24.32 -1.14 -3.06
N PHE A 240 23.24 -0.69 -2.45
CA PHE A 240 22.70 0.65 -2.72
C PHE A 240 23.64 1.75 -2.24
N THR A 241 24.30 1.56 -1.09
CA THR A 241 25.31 2.50 -0.59
C THR A 241 26.43 2.69 -1.61
N LEU A 242 26.97 1.59 -2.13
CA LEU A 242 28.07 1.63 -3.09
C LEU A 242 27.65 2.27 -4.43
N LEU A 243 26.43 2.00 -4.90
CA LEU A 243 25.89 2.64 -6.11
C LEU A 243 25.77 4.16 -5.97
N VAL A 244 25.39 4.66 -4.79
CA VAL A 244 25.34 6.10 -4.50
C VAL A 244 26.74 6.69 -4.36
N GLU A 245 27.65 6.03 -3.63
CA GLU A 245 29.05 6.48 -3.50
C GLU A 245 29.76 6.59 -4.85
N LYS A 246 29.43 5.70 -5.79
CA LYS A 246 29.96 5.69 -7.16
C LYS A 246 29.22 6.62 -8.12
N ASN A 247 28.21 7.34 -7.66
CA ASN A 247 27.34 8.21 -8.47
C ASN A 247 26.62 7.47 -9.63
N TYR A 248 26.35 6.17 -9.47
CA TYR A 248 25.53 5.39 -10.40
C TYR A 248 24.03 5.61 -10.20
N LEU A 249 23.67 6.11 -9.02
CA LEU A 249 22.33 6.57 -8.66
C LEU A 249 22.40 8.07 -8.35
N ILE A 250 21.57 8.87 -9.04
CA ILE A 250 21.51 10.33 -8.85
C ILE A 250 20.78 10.70 -7.55
N THR A 251 19.72 9.96 -7.21
CA THR A 251 18.91 10.21 -6.02
C THR A 251 19.67 9.80 -4.75
N ARG A 252 20.09 10.80 -3.96
CA ARG A 252 20.92 10.60 -2.75
C ARG A 252 20.16 9.94 -1.60
N ASP A 253 18.84 10.07 -1.56
CA ASP A 253 18.01 9.49 -0.52
C ASP A 253 17.32 8.20 -0.97
N TRP A 254 18.15 7.20 -1.30
CA TRP A 254 17.67 5.86 -1.66
C TRP A 254 16.92 5.19 -0.50
N GLY A 255 17.20 5.59 0.75
CA GLY A 255 16.41 5.20 1.92
C GLY A 255 14.96 5.67 1.77
N MET A 256 14.73 6.91 1.33
CA MET A 256 13.39 7.40 0.99
C MET A 256 12.77 6.72 -0.23
N VAL A 257 13.51 6.47 -1.31
CA VAL A 257 12.95 5.80 -2.51
C VAL A 257 12.53 4.36 -2.22
N LEU A 258 13.32 3.64 -1.41
CA LEU A 258 13.00 2.30 -0.96
C LEU A 258 11.89 2.23 0.10
N THR A 259 11.59 3.33 0.81
CA THR A 259 10.55 3.36 1.87
C THR A 259 9.24 4.02 1.44
N ARG A 260 9.26 4.87 0.41
CA ARG A 260 8.07 5.58 -0.11
C ARG A 260 7.30 4.81 -1.20
N ARG A 261 7.89 3.77 -1.81
CA ARG A 261 7.25 2.93 -2.85
C ARG A 261 7.24 1.43 -2.53
N LEU A 262 8.18 0.98 -1.70
CA LEU A 262 8.36 -0.42 -1.34
C LEU A 262 8.40 -0.57 0.18
N MET A 263 7.92 -1.69 0.68
CA MET A 263 8.02 -2.03 2.09
C MET A 263 8.89 -3.27 2.21
N PHE A 264 10.18 -3.08 2.51
CA PHE A 264 11.13 -4.19 2.58
C PHE A 264 11.03 -4.92 3.93
N TYR A 265 10.88 -6.24 3.90
CA TYR A 265 10.86 -7.08 5.09
C TYR A 265 12.05 -8.03 5.09
N SER A 266 12.72 -8.16 6.22
CA SER A 266 13.75 -9.20 6.39
C SER A 266 13.15 -10.59 6.30
N LYS A 267 13.99 -11.62 6.13
CA LYS A 267 13.57 -13.04 6.18
C LYS A 267 12.75 -13.39 7.44
N GLN A 268 12.94 -12.67 8.54
CA GLN A 268 12.26 -12.86 9.82
C GLN A 268 10.94 -12.08 9.95
N GLY A 269 10.52 -11.31 8.94
CA GLY A 269 9.27 -10.53 9.02
C GLY A 269 9.40 -9.17 9.68
N ASN A 270 10.62 -8.67 9.88
CA ASN A 270 10.83 -7.32 10.38
C ASN A 270 10.86 -6.32 9.23
N LEU A 271 10.06 -5.25 9.35
CA LEU A 271 10.11 -4.10 8.46
C LEU A 271 11.51 -3.46 8.52
N ILE A 272 12.16 -3.30 7.38
CA ILE A 272 13.42 -2.59 7.22
C ILE A 272 13.10 -1.11 7.06
N ASN A 273 13.23 -0.36 8.16
CA ASN A 273 13.03 1.08 8.18
C ASN A 273 14.36 1.86 8.18
N ASN A 274 14.30 3.19 8.13
CA ASN A 274 15.49 4.05 8.15
C ASN A 274 16.40 3.83 9.37
N ARG A 275 15.84 3.47 10.53
CA ARG A 275 16.64 3.13 11.73
C ARG A 275 17.45 1.85 11.50
N ASN A 276 16.86 0.82 10.90
CA ASN A 276 17.57 -0.42 10.55
C ASN A 276 18.63 -0.18 9.47
N ILE A 277 18.32 0.63 8.46
CA ILE A 277 19.26 1.01 7.39
C ILE A 277 20.47 1.74 7.99
N ASN A 278 20.24 2.77 8.82
CA ASN A 278 21.30 3.56 9.44
C ASN A 278 22.17 2.74 10.40
N ALA A 279 21.56 1.86 11.21
CA ALA A 279 22.30 0.93 12.06
C ALA A 279 23.17 -0.03 11.23
N THR A 280 22.65 -0.53 10.11
CA THR A 280 23.39 -1.41 9.20
C THR A 280 24.54 -0.68 8.52
N LEU A 281 24.30 0.55 8.03
CA LEU A 281 25.32 1.43 7.47
C LEU A 281 26.47 1.68 8.44
N TYR A 282 26.16 1.98 9.71
CA TYR A 282 27.16 2.17 10.76
C TYR A 282 28.05 0.94 10.92
N ARG A 283 27.44 -0.25 11.06
CA ARG A 283 28.16 -1.52 11.20
C ARG A 283 29.04 -1.84 9.98
N ILE A 284 28.56 -1.55 8.77
CA ILE A 284 29.33 -1.72 7.51
C ILE A 284 30.54 -0.77 7.49
N ARG A 285 30.34 0.53 7.81
CA ARG A 285 31.40 1.55 7.81
C ARG A 285 32.51 1.24 8.82
N ASN A 286 32.14 0.70 9.99
CA ASN A 286 33.10 0.28 11.01
C ASN A 286 33.70 -1.12 10.74
N LYS A 287 33.43 -1.71 9.57
CA LYS A 287 33.90 -3.05 9.16
C LYS A 287 33.51 -4.16 10.13
N GLU A 288 32.46 -3.97 10.91
CA GLU A 288 31.94 -4.96 11.87
C GLU A 288 31.27 -6.14 11.15
N ILE A 289 30.99 -6.00 9.85
CA ILE A 289 30.43 -7.03 8.98
C ILE A 289 31.23 -7.05 7.68
N VAL A 290 31.94 -8.14 7.41
CA VAL A 290 32.57 -8.41 6.11
C VAL A 290 32.11 -9.78 5.61
N SER A 291 31.11 -9.80 4.72
CA SER A 291 30.55 -11.04 4.17
C SER A 291 31.08 -11.37 2.77
N ARG A 292 30.96 -12.64 2.36
CA ARG A 292 31.23 -13.04 0.96
C ARG A 292 30.33 -12.31 -0.04
N GLU A 293 29.12 -11.95 0.37
CA GLU A 293 28.14 -11.22 -0.44
C GLU A 293 28.62 -9.78 -0.72
N GLN A 294 29.14 -9.08 0.29
CA GLN A 294 29.69 -7.72 0.11
C GLN A 294 30.89 -7.70 -0.84
N LYS A 295 31.81 -8.67 -0.72
CA LYS A 295 32.95 -8.81 -1.65
C LYS A 295 32.50 -9.03 -3.09
N LEU A 296 31.46 -9.85 -3.29
CA LEU A 296 30.87 -10.08 -4.61
C LEU A 296 30.25 -8.79 -5.18
N ILE A 297 29.51 -8.05 -4.36
CA ILE A 297 28.91 -6.77 -4.73
C ILE A 297 30.00 -5.79 -5.17
N THR A 298 31.00 -5.54 -4.31
CA THR A 298 32.09 -4.59 -4.60
C THR A 298 32.78 -4.95 -5.90
N LYS A 299 33.18 -6.21 -6.09
CA LYS A 299 33.82 -6.68 -7.33
C LYS A 299 32.94 -6.51 -8.56
N THR A 300 31.62 -6.67 -8.42
CA THR A 300 30.68 -6.54 -9.55
C THR A 300 30.51 -5.07 -9.94
N ILE A 301 30.36 -4.18 -8.96
CA ILE A 301 30.19 -2.75 -9.19
C ILE A 301 31.49 -2.10 -9.70
N GLU A 302 32.66 -2.50 -9.19
CA GLU A 302 33.97 -2.03 -9.69
C GLU A 302 34.21 -2.35 -11.17
N ARG A 303 33.56 -3.39 -11.71
CA ARG A 303 33.66 -3.73 -13.14
C ARG A 303 32.89 -2.77 -14.03
N PHE A 304 31.93 -2.02 -13.49
CA PHE A 304 31.24 -0.99 -14.26
C PHE A 304 32.19 0.15 -14.62
N ASP A 305 33.14 0.48 -13.73
CA ASP A 305 34.18 1.49 -13.95
C ASP A 305 35.21 1.06 -15.03
N LEU A 306 35.45 -0.24 -15.21
CA LEU A 306 36.46 -0.76 -16.16
C LEU A 306 35.98 -0.80 -17.64
N ILE A 307 34.69 -0.51 -17.88
CA ILE A 307 34.05 -0.61 -19.21
C ILE A 307 33.73 0.78 -19.81
N ARG A 308 33.97 1.86 -19.06
CA ARG A 308 33.92 3.24 -19.58
C ARG A 308 35.21 3.60 -20.30
#